data_AF-A0A941RFK6-F1
#
_entry.id   AF-A0A941RFK6-F1
#
_cell.length_a   1.000
_cell.length_b   1.000
_cell.length_c   1.000
_cell.angle_alpha   90.00
_cell.angle_beta   90.00
_cell.angle_gamma   90.00
#
_symmetry.space_group_name_H-M   'P 1'
#
loop_
_entity.id
_entity.type
_entity.pdbx_description
1 polymer ?
#
loop_
_entity_poly.entity_id
_entity_poly.type
_entity_poly.pdbx_seq_one_letter_code
_entity_poly.pdbx_strand_id
1 'polypeptide(L)' 'MSKILSLIIMILVVIFSVSNKTPTLVSLWPLPYDLESPLVFIILIVFFLGFSIGCFTNWVTHFFQKKDSND' A
#
# COMPACT_ATOMS: atom_id res chain seq x y z
N MET A 1 15.42 -12.46 1.70
CA MET A 1 15.89 -11.16 1.17
C MET A 1 14.75 -10.18 0.84
N SER A 2 13.62 -10.62 0.26
CA SER A 2 12.49 -9.71 -0.11
C SER A 2 11.86 -8.90 1.04
N LYS A 3 11.81 -9.42 2.27
CA LYS A 3 11.20 -8.74 3.45
C LYS A 3 11.92 -7.43 3.85
N ILE A 4 13.24 -7.38 3.70
CA ILE A 4 14.04 -6.19 4.02
C ILE A 4 13.76 -5.07 3.01
N LEU A 5 13.63 -5.42 1.73
CA LEU A 5 13.26 -4.46 0.69
C LEU A 5 11.88 -3.86 0.95
N SER A 6 10.90 -4.68 1.34
CA SER A 6 9.56 -4.21 1.68
C SER A 6 9.56 -3.24 2.87
N LEU A 7 10.41 -3.50 3.88
CA LEU A 7 10.55 -2.62 5.05
C LEU A 7 11.17 -1.27 4.67
N ILE A 8 12.21 -1.27 3.82
CA ILE A 8 12.84 -0.04 3.33
C ILE A 8 11.85 0.81 2.54
N ILE A 9 11.08 0.19 1.65
CA ILE A 9 10.03 0.87 0.87
C ILE A 9 8.98 1.48 1.79
N MET A 10 8.52 0.74 2.80
CA MET A 10 7.56 1.26 3.79
C MET A 10 8.11 2.50 4.51
N ILE A 11 9.36 2.46 4.96
CA ILE A 11 10.00 3.59 5.66
C ILE A 11 10.10 4.82 4.74
N LEU A 12 10.53 4.63 3.49
CA LEU A 12 10.61 5.71 2.49
C LEU A 12 9.24 6.35 2.25
N VAL A 13 8.21 5.53 2.08
CA VAL A 13 6.83 5.95 1.87
C VAL A 13 6.32 6.79 3.05
N VAL A 14 6.59 6.37 4.28
CA VAL A 14 6.20 7.11 5.48
C VAL A 14 6.95 8.44 5.60
N ILE A 15 8.28 8.46 5.39
CA ILE A 15 9.07 9.68 5.44
C ILE A 15 8.63 10.68 4.36
N PHE A 16 8.44 10.18 3.13
CA PHE A 16 7.97 10.99 2.01
C PHE A 16 6.60 11.58 2.29
N SER A 17 5.67 10.81 2.85
CA SER A 17 4.37 11.28 3.31
C SER A 17 4.53 12.39 4.36
N VAL A 18 5.23 12.13 5.46
CA VAL A 18 5.39 13.12 6.55
C VAL A 18 6.07 14.42 6.09
N SER A 19 7.00 14.33 5.14
CA SER A 19 7.73 15.49 4.63
C SER A 19 6.93 16.30 3.60
N ASN A 20 5.97 15.70 2.90
CA ASN A 20 5.20 16.34 1.82
C ASN A 20 3.73 16.55 2.23
N LYS A 21 3.53 17.34 3.28
CA LYS A 21 2.19 17.76 3.77
C LYS A 21 1.62 18.96 3.02
N THR A 22 2.44 19.64 2.21
CA THR A 22 1.97 20.74 1.38
C THR A 22 0.94 20.22 0.38
N PRO A 23 -0.21 20.89 0.24
CA PRO A 23 -1.18 20.53 -0.79
C PRO A 23 -0.49 20.66 -2.15
N THR A 24 -0.46 19.56 -2.89
CA THR A 24 0.07 19.48 -4.24
C THR A 24 -1.04 19.10 -5.19
N LEU A 25 -1.02 19.68 -6.38
CA LEU A 25 -1.98 19.36 -7.43
C LEU A 25 -1.60 18.01 -8.04
N VAL A 26 -2.47 17.02 -7.91
CA VAL A 26 -2.26 15.65 -8.39
C VAL A 26 -3.21 15.38 -9.55
N SER A 27 -2.64 15.27 -10.75
CA SER A 27 -3.39 14.89 -11.94
C SER A 27 -3.54 13.37 -12.02
N LEU A 28 -4.78 12.89 -12.03
CA LEU A 28 -5.12 11.46 -12.05
C LEU A 28 -5.05 10.85 -13.46
N TRP A 29 -3.95 11.06 -14.19
CA TRP A 29 -3.84 10.54 -15.55
C TRP A 29 -4.03 9.01 -15.60
N PRO A 30 -4.81 8.45 -16.55
CA PRO A 30 -5.46 9.05 -17.73
C PRO A 30 -6.85 9.68 -17.48
N LEU A 31 -7.33 9.67 -16.24
CA LEU A 31 -8.56 10.36 -15.85
C LEU A 31 -8.36 11.89 -15.92
N PRO A 32 -9.28 12.67 -16.52
CA PRO A 32 -9.16 14.12 -16.65
C PRO A 32 -9.61 14.84 -15.37
N TYR A 33 -9.08 14.42 -14.22
CA TYR A 33 -9.38 15.01 -12.92
C TYR A 33 -8.08 15.43 -12.22
N ASP A 34 -8.10 16.63 -11.67
CA ASP A 34 -7.04 17.16 -10.81
C ASP A 34 -7.54 17.21 -9.37
N LEU A 35 -6.78 16.59 -8.48
CA LEU A 35 -7.06 16.59 -7.05
C LEU A 35 -6.03 17.47 -6.33
N GLU A 36 -6.51 18.49 -5.65
CA GLU A 36 -5.69 19.29 -4.76
C GLU A 36 -5.69 18.64 -3.38
N SER A 37 -4.66 17.84 -3.12
CA SER A 37 -4.53 17.09 -1.87
C SER A 37 -3.06 17.00 -1.46
N PRO A 38 -2.76 17.04 -0.15
CA PRO A 38 -1.47 16.58 0.33
C PRO A 38 -1.21 15.15 -0.14
N LEU A 39 -0.02 14.92 -0.70
CA LEU A 39 0.37 13.65 -1.30
C LEU A 39 0.33 12.49 -0.27
N VAL A 40 0.47 12.84 1.02
CA VAL A 40 0.21 12.01 2.20
C VAL A 40 -1.03 11.12 2.05
N PHE A 41 -2.17 11.69 1.67
CA PHE A 41 -3.45 10.96 1.68
C PHE A 41 -3.48 9.86 0.64
N ILE A 42 -3.04 10.16 -0.58
CA ILE A 42 -3.00 9.20 -1.69
C ILE A 42 -2.08 8.04 -1.32
N ILE A 43 -0.93 8.35 -0.77
CA ILE A 43 0.08 7.37 -0.40
C ILE A 43 -0.38 6.47 0.74
N LEU A 44 -1.04 7.05 1.75
CA LEU A 44 -1.65 6.29 2.82
C LEU A 44 -2.71 5.31 2.30
N ILE A 45 -3.57 5.74 1.38
CA ILE A 45 -4.59 4.88 0.78
C ILE A 45 -3.95 3.73 0.01
N VAL A 46 -2.98 4.02 -0.86
CA VAL A 46 -2.27 2.99 -1.65
C VAL A 46 -1.55 2.01 -0.73
N PHE A 47 -0.86 2.51 0.29
CA PHE A 47 -0.16 1.69 1.26
C PHE A 47 -1.12 0.80 2.05
N PHE A 48 -2.23 1.37 2.53
CA PHE A 48 -3.26 0.64 3.27
C PHE A 48 -3.86 -0.48 2.42
N LEU A 49 -4.24 -0.19 1.17
CA LEU A 49 -4.77 -1.19 0.24
C LEU A 49 -3.75 -2.31 -0.01
N GLY A 50 -2.49 -1.97 -0.30
CA GLY A 50 -1.42 -2.95 -0.51
C GLY A 50 -1.20 -3.84 0.72
N PHE A 51 -1.19 -3.25 1.91
CA PHE A 51 -1.07 -3.99 3.17
C PHE A 51 -2.27 -4.91 3.41
N SER A 52 -3.50 -4.42 3.23
CA SER A 52 -4.71 -5.22 3.40
C SER A 52 -4.76 -6.42 2.44
N ILE A 53 -4.37 -6.23 1.17
CA ILE A 53 -4.26 -7.32 0.20
C ILE A 53 -3.19 -8.34 0.63
N GLY A 54 -2.03 -7.87 1.09
CA GLY A 54 -0.98 -8.73 1.63
C GLY A 54 -1.44 -9.58 2.82
N CYS A 55 -2.15 -8.97 3.78
CA CYS A 55 -2.73 -9.70 4.91
C CYS A 55 -3.80 -10.70 4.46
N PHE A 56 -4.69 -10.29 3.55
CA PHE A 56 -5.77 -11.13 3.05
C PHE A 56 -5.25 -12.35 2.29
N THR A 57 -4.27 -12.17 1.40
CA THR A 57 -3.66 -13.29 0.66
C THR A 57 -2.97 -14.28 1.59
N ASN A 58 -2.27 -13.81 2.62
CA ASN A 58 -1.67 -14.69 3.63
C ASN A 58 -2.75 -15.49 4.38
N TRP A 59 -3.83 -14.83 4.80
CA TRP A 59 -4.95 -15.47 5.49
C TRP A 59 -5.60 -16.56 4.63
N VAL A 60 -5.91 -16.24 3.38
CA VAL A 60 -6.51 -17.18 2.42
C VAL A 60 -5.60 -18.38 2.16
N THR A 61 -4.29 -18.16 2.02
CA THR A 61 -3.32 -19.26 1.82
C THR A 61 -3.30 -20.24 2.99
N HIS A 62 -3.34 -19.74 4.22
CA HIS A 62 -3.43 -20.59 5.42
C HIS A 62 -4.75 -21.37 5.50
N PHE A 63 -5.86 -20.79 5.02
CA PHE A 63 -7.14 -21.48 4.94
C PHE A 63 -7.12 -22.66 3.96
N PHE A 64 -6.47 -22.50 2.80
CA PHE A 64 -6.36 -23.57 1.81
C PHE A 64 -5.39 -24.68 2.22
N GLN A 65 -4.24 -24.36 2.84
CA GLN A 65 -3.30 -25.40 3.32
C GLN A 65 -3.88 -26.30 4.42
N LYS A 66 -4.83 -25.80 5.22
CA LYS A 66 -5.51 -26.61 6.24
C LYS A 66 -6.41 -27.70 5.64
N LYS A 67 -6.78 -27.59 4.35
CA LYS A 67 -7.66 -28.55 3.67
C LYS A 67 -6.90 -29.77 3.11
N ASP A 68 -5.68 -29.58 2.62
CA ASP A 68 -4.88 -30.67 2.01
C ASP A 68 -4.19 -31.59 3.03
N SER A 69 -4.19 -31.23 4.32
CA SER A 69 -3.55 -32.01 5.40
C SER A 69 -4.47 -33.07 6.03
N ASN A 70 -5.72 -33.20 5.58
CA ASN A 70 -6.75 -34.04 6.22
C ASN A 70 -7.30 -35.15 5.30
N ASP A 71 -6.63 -35.41 4.17
CA ASP A 71 -6.83 -36.56 3.28
C ASP A 71 -5.64 -37.53 3.40
#